data_AF-A0A2D6F3M8-F1
#
_entry.id   AF-A0A2D6F3M8-F1
#
_cell.length_a   1.000
_cell.length_b   1.000
_cell.length_c   1.000
_cell.angle_alpha   90.00
_cell.angle_beta   90.00
_cell.angle_gamma   90.00
#
_symmetry.space_group_name_H-M   'P 1'
#
loop_
_entity.id
_entity.type
_entity.pdbx_description
1 polymer ?
#
loop_
_entity_poly.entity_id
_entity_poly.type
_entity_poly.pdbx_seq_one_letter_code
_entity_poly.pdbx_strand_id
1 'polypeptide(L)'
;MYAVTNRIKIQKGSGDDLEKVFGSRGSVQHEPGFKSFELWSMEMEDDHEVYLVVTRWEDKLDFLNWTKSDSFKESHAGPHPTYIIGGELANYEVKLSIIKG
;
A
#
# COMPACT_ATOMS: atom_id res chain seq x y z
N MET A 1 -4.89 -16.26 -3.85
CA MET A 1 -4.44 -14.86 -3.94
C MET A 1 -5.22 -13.99 -2.97
N TYR A 2 -4.50 -13.16 -2.22
CA TYR A 2 -5.02 -12.23 -1.24
C TYR A 2 -4.60 -10.81 -1.64
N ALA A 3 -5.46 -9.83 -1.39
CA ALA A 3 -5.15 -8.43 -1.66
C ALA A 3 -5.46 -7.59 -0.45
N VAL A 4 -4.64 -6.57 -0.24
CA VAL A 4 -4.81 -5.60 0.85
C VAL A 4 -4.73 -4.22 0.23
N THR A 5 -5.69 -3.37 0.59
CA THR A 5 -5.67 -1.96 0.23
C THR A 5 -5.55 -1.11 1.47
N ASN A 6 -4.75 -0.04 1.39
CA ASN A 6 -4.74 1.03 2.37
C ASN A 6 -5.14 2.33 1.65
N ARG A 7 -6.34 2.82 1.94
CA ARG A 7 -6.85 4.10 1.43
C ARG A 7 -6.31 5.22 2.30
N ILE A 8 -5.32 5.93 1.80
CA ILE A 8 -4.65 7.03 2.48
C ILE A 8 -5.27 8.34 2.03
N LYS A 9 -5.75 9.14 2.98
CA LYS A 9 -6.15 10.53 2.76
C LYS A 9 -4.97 11.43 3.12
N ILE A 10 -4.61 12.35 2.23
CA ILE A 10 -3.53 13.31 2.46
C ILE A 10 -4.02 14.75 2.25
N GLN A 11 -3.30 15.70 2.83
CA GLN A 11 -3.49 17.12 2.55
C GLN A 11 -3.26 17.40 1.07
N LYS A 12 -4.10 18.27 0.50
CA LYS A 12 -3.99 18.70 -0.91
C LYS A 12 -2.60 19.29 -1.21
N GLY A 13 -2.02 18.92 -2.35
CA GLY A 13 -0.69 19.33 -2.78
C GLY A 13 0.47 18.52 -2.19
N SER A 14 0.20 17.46 -1.42
CA SER A 14 1.22 16.59 -0.82
C SER A 14 1.46 15.28 -1.59
N GLY A 15 0.80 15.07 -2.74
CA GLY A 15 0.92 13.86 -3.57
C GLY A 15 2.36 13.50 -3.92
N ASP A 16 3.14 14.45 -4.43
CA ASP A 16 4.56 14.23 -4.80
C ASP A 16 5.40 13.69 -3.63
N ASP A 17 5.13 14.12 -2.40
CA ASP A 17 5.87 13.66 -1.24
C ASP A 17 5.46 12.25 -0.82
N LEU A 18 4.18 11.91 -0.95
CA LEU A 18 3.69 10.54 -0.76
C LEU A 18 4.29 9.61 -1.82
N GLU A 19 4.29 10.02 -3.08
CA GLU A 19 4.83 9.25 -4.20
C GLU A 19 6.34 9.00 -4.06
N LYS A 20 7.11 9.98 -3.55
CA LYS A 20 8.54 9.77 -3.24
C LYS A 20 8.74 8.72 -2.16
N VAL A 21 7.92 8.72 -1.11
CA VAL A 21 8.01 7.73 -0.01
C VAL A 21 7.80 6.32 -0.58
N PHE A 22 6.74 6.11 -1.35
CA PHE A 22 6.41 4.78 -1.91
C PHE A 22 7.21 4.40 -3.17
N GLY A 23 7.77 5.38 -3.89
CA GLY A 23 8.62 5.16 -5.06
C GLY A 23 10.03 4.70 -4.70
N SER A 24 10.45 4.89 -3.44
CA SER A 24 11.66 4.25 -2.92
C SER A 24 11.43 2.74 -2.82
N ARG A 25 12.37 1.93 -3.36
CA ARG A 25 12.21 0.46 -3.39
C ARG A 25 12.18 -0.10 -1.96
N GLY A 26 11.00 -0.52 -1.50
CA GLY A 26 10.81 -1.15 -0.19
C GLY A 26 11.24 -2.62 -0.17
N SER A 27 11.58 -3.12 1.01
CA SER A 27 11.97 -4.51 1.25
C SER A 27 10.84 -5.51 0.99
N VAL A 28 9.57 -5.06 1.02
CA VAL A 28 8.35 -5.88 0.84
C VAL A 28 8.38 -6.72 -0.43
N GLN A 29 9.01 -6.24 -1.51
CA GLN A 29 9.09 -6.94 -2.79
C GLN A 29 9.89 -8.26 -2.74
N HIS A 30 10.66 -8.48 -1.67
CA HIS A 30 11.45 -9.71 -1.45
C HIS A 30 10.77 -10.66 -0.45
N GLU A 31 9.62 -10.29 0.11
CA GLU A 31 8.92 -11.13 1.08
C GLU A 31 8.29 -12.35 0.40
N PRO A 32 8.28 -13.52 1.05
CA PRO A 32 7.58 -14.70 0.55
C PRO A 32 6.12 -14.39 0.21
N GLY A 33 5.67 -14.91 -0.94
CA GLY A 33 4.29 -14.76 -1.39
C GLY A 33 3.92 -13.39 -1.95
N PHE A 34 4.77 -12.35 -1.84
CA PHE A 34 4.49 -11.06 -2.46
C PHE A 34 4.33 -11.18 -3.99
N LYS A 35 3.32 -10.52 -4.55
CA LYS A 35 3.02 -10.56 -5.99
C LYS A 35 3.13 -9.20 -6.67
N SER A 36 2.59 -8.17 -6.05
CA SER A 36 2.62 -6.83 -6.62
C SER A 36 2.39 -5.77 -5.56
N PHE A 37 2.92 -4.58 -5.85
CA PHE A 37 2.60 -3.33 -5.18
C PHE A 37 2.15 -2.36 -6.27
N GLU A 38 1.06 -1.66 -6.01
CA GLU A 38 0.53 -0.61 -6.87
C GLU A 38 0.16 0.58 -5.98
N LEU A 39 0.45 1.80 -6.45
CA LEU A 39 0.00 3.03 -5.81
C LEU A 39 -0.94 3.72 -6.80
N TRP A 40 -2.21 3.87 -6.43
CA TRP A 40 -3.22 4.49 -7.28
C TRP A 40 -3.64 5.83 -6.69
N SER A 41 -3.56 6.91 -7.46
CA SER A 41 -4.21 8.17 -7.12
C SER A 41 -5.68 8.11 -7.54
N MET A 42 -6.59 8.53 -6.67
CA MET A 42 -7.99 8.72 -7.03
C MET A 42 -8.13 10.03 -7.84
N GLU A 43 -8.93 10.02 -8.91
CA GLU A 43 -9.21 11.23 -9.69
C GLU A 43 -10.11 12.20 -8.87
N MET A 44 -9.45 13.08 -8.10
CA MET A 44 -9.95 14.25 -7.35
C MET A 44 -10.99 14.03 -6.24
N GLU A 45 -10.73 14.70 -5.11
CA GLU A 45 -11.67 15.14 -4.07
C GLU A 45 -11.39 16.63 -3.81
N ASP A 46 -12.39 17.44 -3.46
CA ASP A 46 -12.25 18.91 -3.46
C ASP A 46 -11.27 19.43 -2.39
N ASP A 47 -11.23 18.78 -1.22
CA ASP A 47 -10.54 19.24 0.00
C ASP A 47 -9.32 18.40 0.41
N HIS A 48 -9.13 17.22 -0.18
CA HIS A 48 -8.01 16.32 0.10
C HIS A 48 -7.62 15.50 -1.13
N GLU A 49 -6.46 14.86 -1.09
CA GLU A 49 -6.07 13.87 -2.08
C GLU A 49 -6.21 12.46 -1.49
N VAL A 50 -6.49 11.48 -2.33
CA VAL A 50 -6.69 10.09 -1.92
C VAL A 50 -5.79 9.20 -2.76
N TYR A 51 -5.02 8.39 -2.06
CA TYR A 51 -4.22 7.33 -2.66
C TYR A 51 -4.64 5.96 -2.13
N LEU A 52 -4.56 4.95 -2.98
CA LEU A 52 -4.74 3.56 -2.61
C LEU A 52 -3.41 2.84 -2.76
N VAL A 53 -2.85 2.39 -1.64
CA VAL A 53 -1.76 1.43 -1.66
C VAL A 53 -2.38 0.05 -1.82
N VAL A 54 -2.04 -0.66 -2.88
CA VAL A 54 -2.57 -1.99 -3.20
C VAL A 54 -1.43 -2.99 -3.17
N THR A 55 -1.53 -4.00 -2.32
CA THR A 55 -0.59 -5.14 -2.32
C THR A 55 -1.32 -6.42 -2.63
N ARG A 56 -0.70 -7.30 -3.42
CA ARG A 56 -1.21 -8.64 -3.71
C ARG A 56 -0.22 -9.69 -3.24
N TRP A 57 -0.78 -10.79 -2.76
CA TRP A 57 -0.07 -11.87 -2.09
C TRP A 57 -0.59 -13.22 -2.58
N GLU A 58 0.26 -14.25 -2.60
CA GLU A 58 -0.11 -15.64 -2.92
C GLU A 58 -1.30 -16.07 -2.05
N ASP A 59 -1.20 -15.85 -0.75
CA ASP A 59 -2.27 -16.11 0.20
C ASP A 59 -2.29 -15.12 1.38
N LYS A 60 -3.25 -15.32 2.30
CA LYS A 60 -3.42 -14.49 3.49
C LYS A 60 -2.30 -14.73 4.52
N LEU A 61 -1.77 -15.95 4.61
CA LEU A 61 -0.73 -16.29 5.57
C LEU A 61 0.56 -15.53 5.26
N ASP A 62 0.94 -15.44 3.99
CA ASP A 62 2.11 -14.69 3.53
C ASP A 62 2.00 -13.20 3.90
N PHE A 63 0.85 -12.57 3.65
CA PHE A 63 0.60 -11.20 4.12
C PHE A 63 0.74 -11.08 5.65
N LEU A 64 0.11 -11.98 6.41
CA LEU A 64 0.17 -11.94 7.87
C LEU A 64 1.58 -12.16 8.41
N ASN A 65 2.40 -12.98 7.74
CA ASN A 65 3.80 -13.17 8.08
C ASN A 65 4.61 -11.91 7.81
N TRP A 66 4.39 -11.26 6.66
CA TRP A 66 5.01 -9.97 6.36
C TRP A 66 4.68 -8.94 7.43
N THR A 67 3.43 -8.80 7.88
CA THR A 67 3.08 -7.81 8.93
C THR A 67 3.83 -7.98 10.26
N LYS A 68 4.51 -9.12 10.46
CA LYS A 68 5.33 -9.44 11.65
C LYS A 68 6.83 -9.42 11.36
N SER A 69 7.25 -9.28 10.10
CA SER A 69 8.65 -9.33 9.68
C SER A 69 9.37 -8.01 9.93
N ASP A 70 10.71 -8.05 9.89
CA ASP A 70 11.52 -6.84 10.03
C ASP A 70 11.36 -5.92 8.81
N SER A 71 11.13 -6.48 7.63
CA SER A 71 10.78 -5.73 6.41
C SER A 71 9.55 -4.84 6.59
N PHE A 72 8.50 -5.33 7.28
CA PHE A 72 7.34 -4.50 7.61
C PHE A 72 7.70 -3.40 8.61
N LYS A 73 8.48 -3.72 9.65
CA LYS A 73 8.91 -2.73 10.65
C LYS A 73 9.75 -1.63 10.01
N GLU A 74 10.67 -1.97 9.11
CA GLU A 74 11.51 -1.02 8.38
C GLU A 74 10.69 -0.14 7.44
N SER A 75 9.75 -0.73 6.69
CA SER A 75 8.87 0.02 5.78
C SER A 75 7.93 0.99 6.51
N HIS A 76 7.66 0.76 7.79
CA HIS A 76 6.82 1.61 8.64
C HIS A 76 7.62 2.32 9.73
N ALA A 77 8.96 2.31 9.63
CA ALA A 77 9.81 3.00 10.57
C ALA A 77 9.86 4.51 10.25
N GLY A 78 10.18 5.30 11.27
CA GLY A 78 10.28 6.74 11.16
C GLY A 78 9.00 7.48 11.54
N PRO A 79 9.03 8.82 11.48
CA PRO A 79 7.88 9.63 11.86
C PRO A 79 6.75 9.45 10.84
N HIS A 80 5.52 9.31 11.35
CA HIS A 80 4.34 9.38 10.49
C HIS A 80 4.28 10.76 9.81
N PRO A 81 4.21 10.83 8.47
CA PRO A 81 4.12 12.10 7.77
C PRO A 81 2.88 12.90 8.20
N THR A 82 3.08 14.16 8.58
CA THR A 82 2.00 15.01 9.11
C THR A 82 0.94 15.39 8.07
N TYR A 83 1.25 15.23 6.78
CA TYR A 83 0.31 15.47 5.69
C TYR A 83 -0.66 14.29 5.49
N ILE A 84 -0.43 13.12 6.11
CA ILE A 84 -1.40 12.01 6.11
C ILE A 84 -2.46 12.30 7.17
N ILE A 85 -3.70 12.46 6.74
CA ILE A 85 -4.83 12.88 7.58
C ILE A 85 -5.87 11.77 7.79
N GLY A 86 -5.68 10.61 7.18
CA GLY A 86 -6.52 9.43 7.40
C GLY A 86 -6.00 8.20 6.67
N GLY A 87 -6.36 7.03 7.19
CA GLY A 87 -6.02 5.73 6.61
C GLY A 87 -7.13 4.72 6.88
N GLU A 88 -7.50 3.96 5.86
CA GLU A 88 -8.49 2.88 5.97
C GLU A 88 -7.93 1.63 5.31
N LEU A 89 -7.68 0.60 6.12
CA LEU A 89 -7.17 -0.69 5.65
C LEU A 89 -8.35 -1.62 5.33
N ALA A 90 -8.32 -2.24 4.16
CA ALA A 90 -9.26 -3.27 3.77
C ALA A 90 -8.55 -4.50 3.21
N ASN A 91 -9.16 -5.66 3.42
CA ASN A 91 -8.58 -6.96 3.15
C ASN A 91 -9.52 -7.79 2.28
N TYR A 92 -8.98 -8.44 1.25
CA TYR A 92 -9.78 -9.08 0.21
C TYR A 92 -9.23 -10.46 -0.16
N GLU A 93 -10.12 -11.43 -0.29
CA GLU A 93 -9.82 -12.67 -1.00
C GLU A 93 -10.09 -12.45 -2.48
N VAL A 94 -9.07 -12.60 -3.33
CA VAL A 94 -9.23 -12.34 -4.76
C VAL A 94 -9.88 -13.55 -5.42
N LYS A 95 -11.14 -13.40 -5.83
CA LYS A 95 -11.93 -14.49 -6.43
C LYS A 95 -11.68 -14.70 -7.92
N LEU A 96 -11.30 -13.66 -8.65
CA LEU A 96 -11.00 -13.72 -10.08
C LEU A 96 -9.91 -12.68 -10.41
N SER A 97 -8.90 -13.09 -11.18
CA SER A 97 -7.89 -12.19 -11.73
C SER A 97 -7.49 -12.69 -13.11
N ILE A 98 -7.55 -11.82 -14.11
CA ILE A 98 -7.18 -12.11 -15.50
C ILE A 98 -6.08 -11.11 -15.86
N ILE A 99 -4.89 -11.61 -16.12
CA ILE A 99 -3.72 -10.81 -16.49
C ILE A 99 -3.39 -11.13 -17.94
N LYS A 100 -3.28 -10.12 -18.79
CA LYS A 100 -2.76 -10.28 -20.14
C LYS A 100 -1.23 -10.39 -20.03
N GLY A 101 -0.68 -11.50 -20.51
CA GLY A 101 0.76 -11.75 -20.53
C GLY A 101 1.52 -10.84 -21.48
#